data_AF-A0A2N0ZTK3-F1
#
_entry.id   AF-A0A2N0ZTK3-F1
#
_cell.length_a   1.000
_cell.length_b   1.000
_cell.length_c   1.000
_cell.angle_alpha   90.00
_cell.angle_beta   90.00
_cell.angle_gamma   90.00
#
_symmetry.space_group_name_H-M   'P 1'
#
loop_
_entity.id
_entity.type
_entity.pdbx_description
1 polymer ?
#
loop_
_entity_poly.entity_id
_entity_poly.type
_entity_poly.pdbx_seq_one_letter_code
_entity_poly.pdbx_strand_id
1 'polypeptide(L)'
;MIDFFEDLVASDENTWLEFKSYWYWNGESKKKEEGWNELLKDVSAMFNTISLENQKNPKKYIIFGYDEKTKEHNNYFKDKSGNNIDDLMDLEELKKDLIKKIRNRFSCYPEFKNSSELYEIESLIEIEEIKYSNTVNLVLTIHNAPYLLQQKSNTGKGTRNG
;
A
#
# COMPACT_ATOMS: atom_id res chain seq x y z
N MET A 1 -10.21 18.01 -2.84
CA MET A 1 -9.15 17.05 -2.44
C MET A 1 -9.20 16.84 -0.94
N ILE A 2 -9.20 17.91 -0.13
CA ILE A 2 -9.43 17.82 1.33
C ILE A 2 -10.80 17.23 1.65
N ASP A 3 -11.89 17.72 1.04
CA ASP A 3 -13.25 17.20 1.30
C ASP A 3 -13.35 15.68 1.07
N PHE A 4 -12.68 15.17 0.03
CA PHE A 4 -12.61 13.73 -0.25
C PHE A 4 -11.82 12.98 0.82
N PHE A 5 -10.72 13.53 1.30
CA PHE A 5 -9.94 12.94 2.38
C PHE A 5 -10.71 12.92 3.70
N GLU A 6 -11.46 13.99 4.01
CA GLU A 6 -12.36 14.07 5.17
C GLU A 6 -13.43 12.98 5.12
N ASP A 7 -14.05 12.76 3.95
CA ASP A 7 -15.01 11.66 3.74
C ASP A 7 -14.38 10.27 4.00
N LEU A 8 -13.12 10.08 3.60
CA LEU A 8 -12.39 8.84 3.87
C LEU A 8 -12.15 8.65 5.37
N VAL A 9 -11.54 9.62 6.06
CA VAL A 9 -11.21 9.47 7.49
C VAL A 9 -12.44 9.50 8.40
N ALA A 10 -13.57 10.00 7.92
CA ALA A 10 -14.87 9.90 8.61
C ALA A 10 -15.49 8.50 8.51
N SER A 11 -15.02 7.66 7.59
CA SER A 11 -15.47 6.28 7.43
C SER A 11 -14.70 5.32 8.34
N ASP A 12 -15.31 4.20 8.71
CA ASP A 12 -14.62 3.10 9.41
C ASP A 12 -13.84 2.22 8.43
N GLU A 13 -12.77 1.57 8.91
CA GLU A 13 -12.04 0.58 8.12
C GLU A 13 -12.97 -0.48 7.56
N ASN A 14 -12.67 -0.88 6.34
CA ASN A 14 -13.45 -1.87 5.63
C ASN A 14 -12.60 -2.49 4.51
N THR A 15 -13.21 -3.33 3.67
CA THR A 15 -12.49 -4.08 2.64
C THR A 15 -11.82 -3.20 1.56
N TRP A 16 -12.15 -1.91 1.47
CA TRP A 16 -11.58 -0.97 0.50
C TRP A 16 -10.89 0.24 1.15
N LEU A 17 -10.85 0.33 2.49
CA LEU A 17 -10.22 1.42 3.23
C LEU A 17 -9.50 0.88 4.46
N GLU A 18 -8.19 1.11 4.51
CA GLU A 18 -7.30 0.72 5.60
C GLU A 18 -6.56 1.96 6.13
N PHE A 19 -6.41 2.06 7.45
CA PHE A 19 -5.68 3.13 8.12
C PHE A 19 -4.42 2.60 8.79
N LYS A 20 -3.33 3.36 8.71
CA LYS A 20 -2.07 3.09 9.40
C LYS A 20 -1.63 4.34 10.14
N SER A 21 -1.64 4.32 11.47
CA SER A 21 -1.15 5.46 12.27
C SER A 21 0.32 5.76 11.98
N TYR A 22 1.12 4.71 11.76
CA TYR A 22 2.55 4.77 11.46
C TYR A 22 2.95 3.63 10.52
N TRP A 23 4.12 3.74 9.90
CA TRP A 23 4.71 2.66 9.11
C TRP A 23 5.18 1.49 9.97
N TYR A 24 5.45 0.37 9.30
CA TYR A 24 5.89 -0.87 9.92
C TYR A 24 7.36 -0.87 10.38
N TRP A 25 8.12 0.16 10.02
CA TRP A 25 9.52 0.37 10.39
C TRP A 25 9.74 1.76 10.95
N ASN A 26 10.95 1.99 11.47
CA ASN A 26 11.33 3.25 12.12
C ASN A 26 12.51 3.92 11.41
N GLY A 27 12.85 5.15 11.82
CA GLY A 27 13.93 5.93 11.21
C GLY A 27 15.32 5.28 11.31
N GLU A 28 15.52 4.38 12.27
CA GLU A 28 16.78 3.63 12.42
C GLU A 28 16.94 2.48 11.40
N SER A 29 15.98 2.30 10.47
CA SER A 29 15.92 1.22 9.48
C SER A 29 15.88 -0.20 10.08
N LYS A 30 15.70 -0.33 11.40
CA LYS A 30 15.46 -1.63 12.03
C LYS A 30 14.13 -2.16 11.50
N LYS A 31 14.14 -3.42 11.06
CA LYS A 31 12.96 -4.13 10.50
C LYS A 31 12.40 -3.55 9.19
N LYS A 32 13.14 -2.72 8.46
CA LYS A 32 12.67 -2.14 7.19
C LYS A 32 12.17 -3.20 6.20
N GLU A 33 12.91 -4.28 5.99
CA GLU A 33 12.46 -5.36 5.08
C GLU A 33 11.24 -6.13 5.61
N GLU A 34 11.15 -6.36 6.92
CA GLU A 34 9.94 -6.95 7.53
C GLU A 34 8.73 -6.03 7.31
N GLY A 35 8.92 -4.72 7.48
CA GLY A 35 7.87 -3.74 7.30
C GLY A 35 7.43 -3.58 5.85
N TRP A 36 8.36 -3.69 4.90
CA TRP A 36 8.00 -3.84 3.48
C TRP A 36 7.18 -5.10 3.21
N ASN A 37 7.51 -6.23 3.84
CA ASN A 37 6.74 -7.45 3.68
C ASN A 37 5.31 -7.33 4.23
N GLU A 38 5.11 -6.66 5.36
CA GLU A 38 3.76 -6.38 5.88
C GLU A 38 2.98 -5.44 4.93
N LEU A 39 3.61 -4.37 4.46
CA LEU A 39 2.98 -3.48 3.47
C LEU A 39 2.56 -4.23 2.19
N LEU A 40 3.42 -5.11 1.67
CA LEU A 40 3.09 -5.89 0.47
C LEU A 40 1.92 -6.86 0.70
N LYS A 41 1.72 -7.36 1.93
CA LYS A 41 0.54 -8.18 2.25
C LYS A 41 -0.73 -7.34 2.15
N ASP A 42 -0.75 -6.17 2.80
CA ASP A 42 -1.90 -5.27 2.77
C ASP A 42 -2.22 -4.84 1.34
N VAL A 43 -1.21 -4.40 0.58
CA VAL A 43 -1.37 -4.02 -0.82
C VAL A 43 -1.95 -5.18 -1.62
N SER A 44 -1.43 -6.39 -1.47
CA SER A 44 -1.96 -7.55 -2.20
C SER A 44 -3.39 -7.93 -1.81
N ALA A 45 -3.75 -7.80 -0.52
CA ALA A 45 -5.10 -8.04 -0.04
C ALA A 45 -6.08 -7.02 -0.66
N MET A 46 -5.75 -5.73 -0.55
CA MET A 46 -6.56 -4.63 -1.09
C MET A 46 -6.68 -4.67 -2.61
N PHE A 47 -5.58 -4.97 -3.31
CA PHE A 47 -5.57 -5.13 -4.77
C PHE A 47 -6.53 -6.23 -5.21
N ASN A 48 -6.50 -7.38 -4.53
CA ASN A 48 -7.30 -8.55 -4.87
C ASN A 48 -8.74 -8.52 -4.38
N THR A 49 -9.11 -7.59 -3.49
CA THR A 49 -10.50 -7.42 -3.06
C THR A 49 -11.38 -7.05 -4.26
N ILE A 50 -12.51 -7.75 -4.42
CA ILE A 50 -13.51 -7.41 -5.43
C ILE A 50 -14.27 -6.18 -4.94
N SER A 51 -14.30 -5.12 -5.74
CA SER A 51 -15.09 -3.92 -5.46
C SER A 51 -16.58 -4.31 -5.43
N LEU A 52 -17.26 -4.01 -4.32
CA LEU A 52 -18.66 -4.37 -4.13
C LEU A 52 -19.57 -3.52 -5.04
N GLU A 53 -20.73 -4.06 -5.45
CA GLU A 53 -21.71 -3.36 -6.31
C GLU A 53 -22.17 -2.00 -5.75
N ASN A 54 -22.04 -1.80 -4.44
CA ASN A 54 -22.47 -0.59 -3.71
C ASN A 54 -21.35 0.46 -3.60
N GLN A 55 -20.13 0.14 -4.04
CA GLN A 55 -18.98 1.01 -3.91
C GLN A 55 -19.01 2.06 -5.02
N LYS A 56 -19.38 3.30 -4.67
CA LYS A 56 -19.49 4.43 -5.62
C LYS A 56 -18.19 4.70 -6.39
N ASN A 57 -17.04 4.32 -5.82
CA ASN A 57 -15.74 4.46 -6.42
C ASN A 57 -14.97 3.14 -6.25
N PRO A 58 -14.59 2.45 -7.34
CA PRO A 58 -13.95 1.14 -7.25
C PRO A 58 -12.52 1.18 -6.69
N LYS A 59 -11.98 2.37 -6.42
CA LYS A 59 -10.66 2.55 -5.81
C LYS A 59 -10.63 2.04 -4.38
N LYS A 60 -9.48 1.49 -3.98
CA LYS A 60 -9.15 1.14 -2.60
C LYS A 60 -8.07 2.07 -2.07
N TYR A 61 -8.06 2.28 -0.76
CA TYR A 61 -7.19 3.26 -0.11
C TYR A 61 -6.48 2.64 1.08
N ILE A 62 -5.19 2.96 1.21
CA ILE A 62 -4.44 2.79 2.45
C ILE A 62 -3.95 4.18 2.86
N ILE A 63 -4.37 4.67 4.01
CA ILE A 63 -4.00 6.01 4.51
C ILE A 63 -2.98 5.87 5.62
N PHE A 64 -1.81 6.47 5.43
CA PHE A 64 -0.74 6.54 6.41
C PHE A 64 -0.76 7.86 7.17
N GLY A 65 -0.45 7.78 8.46
CA GLY A 65 -0.45 8.90 9.39
C GLY A 65 -1.82 9.16 10.03
N TYR A 66 -2.74 8.19 10.03
CA TYR A 66 -4.05 8.35 10.66
C TYR A 66 -4.35 7.18 11.58
N ASP A 67 -4.70 7.46 12.83
CA ASP A 67 -5.11 6.45 13.80
C ASP A 67 -6.63 6.35 13.84
N GLU A 68 -7.18 5.21 13.43
CA GLU A 68 -8.62 5.00 13.39
C GLU A 68 -9.28 5.12 14.78
N LYS A 69 -8.58 4.69 15.84
CA LYS A 69 -9.17 4.60 17.19
C LYS A 69 -9.16 5.95 17.89
N THR A 70 -8.04 6.65 17.82
CA THR A 70 -7.89 7.97 18.46
C THR A 70 -8.34 9.11 17.55
N LYS A 71 -8.51 8.85 16.25
CA LYS A 71 -8.79 9.84 15.20
C LYS A 71 -7.66 10.88 15.06
N GLU A 72 -6.47 10.58 15.59
CA GLU A 72 -5.31 11.46 15.55
C GLU A 72 -4.58 11.37 14.20
N HIS A 73 -4.07 12.50 13.75
CA HIS A 73 -3.23 12.59 12.57
C HIS A 73 -1.75 12.71 12.96
N ASN A 74 -0.90 12.07 12.18
CA ASN A 74 0.54 12.02 12.30
C ASN A 74 1.17 12.35 10.95
N ASN A 75 2.40 12.86 10.97
CA ASN A 75 3.17 13.00 9.73
C ASN A 75 3.61 11.63 9.25
N TYR A 76 3.21 11.23 8.04
CA TYR A 76 3.47 9.87 7.53
C TYR A 76 4.97 9.53 7.47
N PHE A 77 5.84 10.51 7.29
CA PHE A 77 7.29 10.34 7.24
C PHE A 77 7.94 10.28 8.64
N LYS A 78 7.15 10.18 9.72
CA LYS A 78 7.66 10.03 11.08
C LYS A 78 7.30 8.67 11.68
N ASP A 79 8.19 8.14 12.50
CA ASP A 79 7.92 6.97 13.31
C ASP A 79 7.17 7.31 14.61
N LYS A 80 6.81 6.27 15.37
CA LYS A 80 6.11 6.37 16.67
C LYS A 80 6.86 7.20 17.72
N SER A 81 8.17 7.33 17.58
CA SER A 81 9.03 8.10 18.48
C SER A 81 9.23 9.54 17.99
N GLY A 82 8.65 9.90 16.84
CA GLY A 82 8.76 11.21 16.23
C GLY A 82 10.01 11.42 15.37
N ASN A 83 10.82 10.39 15.14
CA ASN A 83 11.98 10.49 14.26
C ASN A 83 11.54 10.43 12.79
N ASN A 84 12.26 11.13 11.91
CA ASN A 84 12.03 11.02 10.49
C ASN A 84 12.44 9.64 9.96
N ILE A 85 11.72 9.17 8.96
CA ILE A 85 12.05 8.01 8.17
C ILE A 85 12.41 8.52 6.77
N ASP A 86 13.70 8.76 6.52
CA ASP A 86 14.19 9.57 5.40
C ASP A 86 13.79 9.01 4.02
N ASP A 87 13.64 7.70 3.88
CA ASP A 87 13.23 7.03 2.64
C ASP A 87 11.75 7.24 2.29
N LEU A 88 10.96 7.81 3.20
CA LEU A 88 9.57 8.19 2.94
C LEU A 88 9.43 9.64 2.47
N MET A 89 10.48 10.45 2.55
CA MET A 89 10.39 11.89 2.24
C MET A 89 10.37 12.19 0.74
N ASP A 90 10.87 11.26 -0.09
CA ASP A 90 10.81 11.35 -1.54
C ASP A 90 9.68 10.45 -2.06
N LEU A 91 8.57 11.08 -2.44
CA LEU A 91 7.39 10.37 -2.91
C LEU A 91 7.63 9.62 -4.24
N GLU A 92 8.46 10.16 -5.13
CA GLU A 92 8.74 9.51 -6.42
C GLU A 92 9.57 8.24 -6.21
N GLU A 93 10.61 8.31 -5.38
CA GLU A 93 11.41 7.13 -5.03
C GLU A 93 10.61 6.12 -4.19
N LEU A 94 9.76 6.57 -3.26
CA LEU A 94 8.86 5.69 -2.51
C LEU A 94 7.93 4.90 -3.45
N LYS A 95 7.30 5.57 -4.42
CA LYS A 95 6.45 4.91 -5.42
C LYS A 95 7.24 3.88 -6.22
N LYS A 96 8.43 4.27 -6.71
CA LYS A 96 9.31 3.42 -7.51
C LYS A 96 9.76 2.18 -6.75
N ASP A 97 10.12 2.32 -5.48
CA ASP A 97 10.51 1.20 -4.61
C ASP A 97 9.34 0.26 -4.33
N LEU A 98 8.15 0.80 -4.05
CA LEU A 98 6.93 0.01 -3.89
C LEU A 98 6.63 -0.82 -5.14
N ILE A 99 6.62 -0.20 -6.32
CA ILE A 99 6.38 -0.88 -7.60
C ILE A 99 7.42 -1.97 -7.86
N LYS A 100 8.70 -1.67 -7.63
CA LYS A 100 9.79 -2.64 -7.77
C LYS A 100 9.58 -3.84 -6.85
N LYS A 101 9.21 -3.61 -5.58
CA LYS A 101 8.95 -4.68 -4.61
C LYS A 101 7.71 -5.50 -4.98
N ILE A 102 6.64 -4.87 -5.49
CA ILE A 102 5.45 -5.57 -6.02
C ILE A 102 5.85 -6.47 -7.19
N ARG A 103 6.56 -5.95 -8.21
CA ARG A 103 7.03 -6.71 -9.37
C ARG A 103 7.94 -7.89 -8.98
N ASN A 104 8.77 -7.71 -7.96
CA ASN A 104 9.64 -8.78 -7.47
C ASN A 104 8.86 -9.90 -6.75
N ARG A 105 7.80 -9.55 -6.02
CA ARG A 105 7.09 -10.48 -5.14
C ARG A 105 5.91 -11.19 -5.82
N PHE A 106 5.28 -10.54 -6.80
CA PHE A 106 4.00 -10.98 -7.36
C PHE A 106 4.05 -11.13 -8.88
N SER A 107 3.13 -11.94 -9.39
CA SER A 107 2.78 -12.12 -10.80
C SER A 107 1.27 -11.95 -10.98
N CYS A 108 0.86 -11.73 -12.23
CA CYS A 108 -0.53 -11.59 -12.64
C CYS A 108 -1.27 -12.94 -12.58
N TYR A 109 -2.48 -12.97 -12.00
CA TYR A 109 -3.39 -14.13 -12.02
C TYR A 109 -4.86 -13.72 -12.26
N PRO A 110 -5.59 -14.36 -13.20
CA PRO A 110 -5.06 -15.22 -14.25
C PRO A 110 -4.06 -14.45 -15.13
N GLU A 111 -3.32 -15.15 -15.99
CA GLU A 111 -2.48 -14.46 -16.98
C GLU A 111 -3.32 -13.46 -17.78
N PHE A 112 -2.79 -12.26 -17.98
CA PHE A 112 -3.45 -11.20 -18.73
C PHE A 112 -2.65 -10.91 -19.99
N LYS A 113 -3.32 -10.88 -21.16
CA LYS A 113 -2.67 -10.76 -22.47
C LYS A 113 -1.56 -11.81 -22.70
N ASN A 114 -1.79 -13.05 -22.25
CA ASN A 114 -0.84 -14.17 -22.34
C ASN A 114 0.51 -13.89 -21.64
N SER A 115 0.49 -13.12 -20.55
CA SER A 115 1.66 -12.81 -19.75
C SER A 115 1.34 -12.88 -18.25
N SER A 116 2.32 -13.29 -17.46
CA SER A 116 2.31 -13.23 -15.99
C SER A 116 2.91 -11.93 -15.44
N GLU A 117 3.39 -11.04 -16.33
CA GLU A 117 3.87 -9.70 -15.98
C GLU A 117 2.71 -8.82 -15.50
N LEU A 118 3.03 -7.92 -14.56
CA LEU A 118 2.06 -6.99 -13.99
C LEU A 118 1.83 -5.82 -14.95
N TYR A 119 0.92 -6.01 -15.90
CA TYR A 119 0.57 -5.02 -16.92
C TYR A 119 0.12 -3.70 -16.27
N GLU A 120 0.79 -2.59 -16.61
CA GLU A 120 0.47 -1.22 -16.17
C GLU A 120 0.40 -1.02 -14.64
N ILE A 121 1.13 -1.81 -13.84
CA ILE A 121 1.08 -1.70 -12.37
C ILE A 121 1.40 -0.29 -11.84
N GLU A 122 2.22 0.48 -12.55
CA GLU A 122 2.55 1.87 -12.21
C GLU A 122 1.36 2.83 -12.27
N SER A 123 0.40 2.58 -13.17
CA SER A 123 -0.83 3.39 -13.30
C SER A 123 -1.94 2.89 -12.36
N LEU A 124 -1.84 1.65 -11.89
CA LEU A 124 -2.79 1.05 -10.95
C LEU A 124 -2.52 1.45 -9.49
N ILE A 125 -1.34 1.99 -9.19
CA ILE A 125 -0.95 2.46 -7.86
C ILE A 125 -0.63 3.96 -7.95
N GLU A 126 -1.34 4.75 -7.16
CA GLU A 126 -1.10 6.17 -6.98
C GLU A 126 -0.76 6.43 -5.51
N ILE A 127 0.17 7.35 -5.26
CA ILE A 127 0.43 7.84 -3.91
C ILE A 127 0.42 9.36 -3.94
N GLU A 128 -0.22 9.97 -2.95
CA GLU A 128 -0.35 11.41 -2.83
C GLU A 128 -0.20 11.86 -1.37
N GLU A 129 0.35 13.05 -1.17
CA GLU A 129 0.39 13.70 0.14
C GLU A 129 -0.84 14.57 0.33
N ILE A 130 -1.52 14.40 1.46
CA ILE A 130 -2.61 15.26 1.87
C ILE A 130 -2.20 16.04 3.11
N LYS A 131 -2.12 17.37 2.96
CA LYS A 131 -1.94 18.27 4.09
C LYS A 131 -3.28 18.47 4.77
N TYR A 132 -3.35 18.08 6.04
CA TYR A 132 -4.56 18.21 6.86
C TYR A 132 -4.19 18.81 8.21
N SER A 133 -4.78 19.96 8.53
CA SER A 133 -4.38 20.77 9.69
C SER A 133 -2.85 21.04 9.71
N ASN A 134 -2.14 20.51 10.71
CA ASN A 134 -0.69 20.69 10.89
C ASN A 134 0.12 19.41 10.57
N THR A 135 -0.50 18.45 9.89
CA THR A 135 0.09 17.15 9.57
C THR A 135 0.02 16.86 8.08
N VAL A 136 0.90 15.97 7.63
CA VAL A 136 0.90 15.45 6.26
C VAL A 136 0.61 13.96 6.32
N ASN A 137 -0.52 13.56 5.76
CA ASN A 137 -0.91 12.17 5.54
C ASN A 137 -0.45 11.71 4.15
N LEU A 138 -0.25 10.39 3.98
CA LEU A 138 -0.03 9.80 2.66
C LEU A 138 -1.20 8.88 2.31
N VAL A 139 -1.78 9.08 1.13
CA VAL A 139 -2.86 8.25 0.61
C VAL A 139 -2.28 7.37 -0.50
N LEU A 140 -2.29 6.06 -0.29
CA LEU A 140 -2.01 5.07 -1.32
C LEU A 140 -3.33 4.63 -1.93
N THR A 141 -3.53 4.95 -3.20
CA THR A 141 -4.70 4.59 -3.98
C THR A 141 -4.39 3.38 -4.87
N ILE A 142 -5.25 2.37 -4.81
CA ILE A 142 -5.20 1.18 -5.66
C ILE A 142 -6.42 1.20 -6.59
N HIS A 143 -6.16 1.31 -7.88
CA HIS A 143 -7.18 1.30 -8.92
C HIS A 143 -7.59 -0.13 -9.28
N ASN A 144 -8.75 -0.26 -9.93
CA ASN A 144 -9.19 -1.54 -10.46
C ASN A 144 -8.18 -2.11 -11.46
N ALA A 145 -7.78 -3.34 -11.22
CA ALA A 145 -6.90 -4.09 -12.08
C ALA A 145 -7.69 -5.14 -12.87
N PRO A 146 -7.24 -5.49 -14.09
CA PRO A 146 -7.83 -6.59 -14.87
C PRO A 146 -7.32 -7.97 -14.43
N TYR A 147 -6.62 -8.05 -13.30
CA TYR A 147 -6.01 -9.25 -12.76
C TYR A 147 -5.85 -9.16 -11.24
N LEU A 148 -5.44 -10.26 -10.61
CA LEU A 148 -5.06 -10.37 -9.22
C LEU A 148 -3.53 -10.49 -9.09
N LEU A 149 -3.01 -10.08 -7.94
CA LEU A 149 -1.64 -10.37 -7.54
C LEU A 149 -1.56 -11.78 -6.93
N GLN A 150 -0.80 -12.66 -7.58
CA GLN A 150 -0.42 -13.96 -7.05
C GLN A 150 1.04 -13.91 -6.60
N GLN A 151 1.34 -14.46 -5.42
CA GLN A 151 2.72 -14.56 -4.97
C GLN A 151 3.52 -15.46 -5.93
N LYS A 152 4.68 -14.98 -6.38
CA LYS A 152 5.65 -15.83 -7.08
C LYS A 152 6.08 -16.93 -6.12
N SER A 153 5.91 -18.19 -6.53
CA SER A 153 6.41 -19.32 -5.75
C SER A 153 7.93 -19.21 -5.68
N ASN A 154 8.50 -19.12 -4.47
CA ASN A 154 9.90 -19.42 -4.25
C ASN A 154 10.11 -20.93 -4.44
N THR A 155 9.99 -21.43 -5.67
CA THR A 155 10.55 -22.72 -6.04
C THR A 155 12.05 -22.54 -6.19
N GLY A 156 12.73 -22.31 -5.06
CA GLY A 156 14.05 -22.89 -4.91
C GLY A 156 13.88 -24.38 -5.19
N LYS A 157 14.66 -24.92 -6.12
CA LYS A 157 14.68 -26.35 -6.43
C LYS A 157 14.93 -27.11 -5.11
N GLY A 158 13.87 -27.57 -4.47
CA GLY A 158 13.95 -28.58 -3.44
C GLY A 158 14.32 -29.88 -4.14
N THR A 159 15.61 -30.13 -4.32
CA THR A 159 16.12 -31.48 -4.56
C THR A 159 15.74 -32.33 -3.36
N ARG A 160 14.57 -32.97 -3.43
CA ARG A 160 14.34 -34.22 -2.71
C ARG A 160 15.20 -35.27 -3.41
N ASN A 161 16.42 -35.46 -2.92
CA ASN A 161 17.14 -36.70 -3.19
C ASN A 161 16.50 -37.76 -2.28
N GLY A 162 15.86 -38.74 -2.91
CA GLY A 162 15.56 -40.03 -2.29
C GLY A 162 16.78 -40.95 -2.31
#